data_AF-A0A5B0QE46-F1
#
_entry.id   AF-A0A5B0QE46-F1
#
_cell.length_a   1.000
_cell.length_b   1.000
_cell.length_c   1.000
_cell.angle_alpha   90.00
_cell.angle_beta   90.00
_cell.angle_gamma   90.00
#
_symmetry.space_group_name_H-M   'P 1'
#
loop_
_entity.id
_entity.type
_entity.pdbx_description
1 polymer ?
#
loop_
_entity_poly.entity_id
_entity_poly.type
_entity_poly.pdbx_seq_one_letter_code
_entity_poly.pdbx_strand_id
1 'polypeptide(L)'
;MADSNAQPKAARNFDKTFEEEKAATRCLVDMKTIQLNAEDLYDREKVDLEQVELEDVWVLLQTSENGLDAAEVERRRGIFGPNRLEEKSVNPFLQFLSFMWNPLSWVMEGAAVVSIALSNGENRPPDWQDFVGIMALLLINSGIGYYEERSAGNAVKALMDSLAPKAKARRNGQWSEIDSADLVPGDIVAFKIGDVVPGDCRLYDAVNVSIDQAALTGESLPISKSVGDQCFSGSICKQGEAEGIVSATGANTFFGRAATLVGAENDSTGHMQAVLAKIGGFCLVSIGIAIALELIVLYGAFRYSYRRGLDNILVLLIGGIPIAMPTVLSVTLAVGAQQLAKYKAIVTRITAIEELAGVTILCSDKTGTLTTNKLTIDKSTIKTYSDVGPEDVCVLASYASRIENQDAIDACVVGTVGADVARRGIKLVDFKPFDPVSKRTEITYIDIATGEMRRVTKGMTGKIMDLCTYNKTDEIERQLEADVEEFARRGLRALAVAYEDVPSGDAEGPGSGFQLIGLLSIFDPPRDDTKQTIDDAVSLGLKVKMVTGDQLAIAKETGRRLGLGDNMFASKVLKEGPPARK
;
A
#
# COMPACT_ATOMS: atom_id res chain seq x y z
N MET A 1 49.53 20.55 -36.16
CA MET A 1 49.74 21.22 -34.86
C MET A 1 48.47 21.03 -34.07
N ALA A 2 48.57 20.34 -32.92
CA ALA A 2 47.66 20.31 -31.75
C ALA A 2 46.16 20.00 -32.01
N ASP A 3 45.45 19.17 -31.25
CA ASP A 3 45.80 18.40 -30.07
C ASP A 3 44.81 17.24 -29.92
N SER A 4 45.36 16.12 -29.49
CA SER A 4 44.69 14.91 -29.02
C SER A 4 44.23 15.07 -27.58
N ASN A 5 42.94 14.85 -27.29
CA ASN A 5 42.48 14.13 -26.10
C ASN A 5 40.95 14.05 -26.06
N ALA A 6 40.40 12.96 -26.57
CA ALA A 6 39.08 12.48 -26.19
C ALA A 6 39.24 10.99 -25.85
N GLN A 7 39.45 10.71 -24.56
CA GLN A 7 39.39 9.35 -24.04
C GLN A 7 38.01 8.75 -24.33
N PRO A 8 37.89 7.50 -24.80
CA PRO A 8 36.60 6.84 -24.89
C PRO A 8 36.05 6.63 -23.47
N LYS A 9 34.82 7.11 -23.23
CA LYS A 9 34.08 6.84 -22.00
C LYS A 9 34.06 5.33 -21.75
N ALA A 10 34.68 4.90 -20.66
CA ALA A 10 34.63 3.52 -20.21
C ALA A 10 33.17 3.08 -20.11
N ALA A 11 32.81 2.04 -20.86
CA ALA A 11 31.56 1.33 -20.66
C ALA A 11 31.58 0.83 -19.21
N ARG A 12 30.69 1.38 -18.37
CA ARG A 12 30.39 0.80 -17.07
C ARG A 12 29.70 -0.53 -17.35
N ASN A 13 30.49 -1.59 -17.44
CA ASN A 13 30.00 -2.95 -17.28
C ASN A 13 29.36 -3.00 -15.89
N PHE A 14 28.02 -2.94 -15.84
CA PHE A 14 27.29 -3.46 -14.71
C PHE A 14 27.59 -4.95 -14.68
N ASP A 15 28.35 -5.36 -13.68
CA ASP A 15 28.68 -6.75 -13.43
C ASP A 15 27.36 -7.49 -13.19
N LYS A 16 26.99 -8.37 -14.13
CA LYS A 16 25.79 -9.21 -14.08
C LYS A 16 26.02 -10.45 -13.22
N THR A 17 26.71 -10.28 -12.10
CA THR A 17 27.05 -11.34 -11.14
C THR A 17 26.35 -11.07 -9.81
N PHE A 18 25.03 -10.86 -9.86
CA PHE A 18 24.13 -11.00 -8.72
C PHE A 18 23.21 -12.19 -9.00
N GLU A 19 23.79 -13.38 -9.08
CA GLU A 19 23.11 -14.69 -8.97
C GLU A 19 24.18 -15.79 -9.03
N GLU A 20 25.08 -15.79 -8.04
CA GLU A 20 25.67 -17.06 -7.61
C GLU A 20 24.82 -17.51 -6.42
N GLU A 21 24.06 -18.60 -6.57
CA GLU A 21 23.51 -19.36 -5.44
C GLU A 21 24.69 -19.85 -4.60
N LYS A 22 25.12 -19.03 -3.63
CA LYS A 22 26.07 -19.44 -2.61
C LYS A 22 25.34 -20.35 -1.63
N ALA A 23 25.88 -21.55 -1.44
CA ALA A 23 25.36 -22.53 -0.49
C ALA A 23 25.22 -21.93 0.92
N ALA A 24 24.17 -22.33 1.65
CA ALA A 24 23.95 -21.90 3.03
C ALA A 24 25.22 -22.13 3.86
N THR A 25 25.68 -21.09 4.55
CA THR A 25 26.96 -21.11 5.26
C THR A 25 26.71 -21.11 6.75
N ARG A 26 27.34 -22.03 7.49
CA ARG A 26 27.28 -22.03 8.97
C ARG A 26 28.00 -20.81 9.53
N CYS A 27 27.46 -20.25 10.59
CA CYS A 27 27.98 -19.00 11.16
C CYS A 27 29.44 -19.14 11.63
N LEU A 28 30.29 -18.15 11.33
CA LEU A 28 31.73 -18.15 11.66
C LEU A 28 32.05 -17.68 13.09
N VAL A 29 31.03 -17.35 13.89
CA VAL A 29 31.17 -16.70 15.20
C VAL A 29 30.84 -17.69 16.34
N ASP A 30 31.59 -17.64 17.45
CA ASP A 30 31.32 -18.46 18.64
C ASP A 30 29.99 -18.07 19.30
N MET A 31 28.96 -18.88 19.03
CA MET A 31 27.56 -18.67 19.40
C MET A 31 27.33 -18.52 20.92
N LYS A 32 28.28 -18.92 21.77
CA LYS A 32 28.17 -18.81 23.24
C LYS A 32 28.52 -17.44 23.80
N THR A 33 29.09 -16.54 22.98
CA THR A 33 29.63 -15.25 23.44
C THR A 33 28.93 -14.01 22.87
N ILE A 34 27.90 -14.18 22.03
CA ILE A 34 27.24 -13.06 21.36
C ILE A 34 26.35 -12.30 22.35
N GLN A 35 26.72 -11.05 22.63
CA GLN A 35 25.82 -10.06 23.20
C GLN A 35 25.05 -9.40 22.04
N LEU A 36 23.72 -9.42 22.08
CA LEU A 36 22.85 -8.76 21.09
C LEU A 36 23.00 -7.23 21.18
N ASN A 37 24.01 -6.70 20.50
CA ASN A 37 24.20 -5.26 20.27
C ASN A 37 23.78 -4.92 18.84
N ALA A 38 23.19 -3.73 18.64
CA ALA A 38 22.70 -3.30 17.33
C ALA A 38 23.83 -3.19 16.28
N GLU A 39 25.02 -2.76 16.69
CA GLU A 39 26.18 -2.63 15.79
C GLU A 39 26.68 -3.99 15.30
N ASP A 40 26.69 -5.02 16.15
CA ASP A 40 27.21 -6.34 15.80
C ASP A 40 26.21 -7.17 14.97
N LEU A 41 24.90 -7.01 15.19
CA LEU A 41 23.86 -7.75 14.45
C LEU A 41 23.73 -7.30 12.98
N TYR A 42 24.04 -6.02 12.70
CA TYR A 42 23.87 -5.42 11.37
C TYR A 42 25.17 -5.25 10.59
N ASP A 43 26.30 -5.64 11.18
CA ASP A 43 27.60 -5.71 10.53
C ASP A 43 27.67 -6.97 9.65
N ARG A 44 27.55 -6.77 8.33
CA ARG A 44 27.57 -7.86 7.33
C ARG A 44 28.89 -8.63 7.30
N GLU A 45 29.99 -8.08 7.83
CA GLU A 45 31.27 -8.80 7.92
C GLU A 45 31.29 -9.78 9.11
N LYS A 46 30.41 -9.60 10.10
CA LYS A 46 30.31 -10.44 11.30
C LYS A 46 29.13 -11.41 11.26
N VAL A 47 27.94 -10.95 10.83
CA VAL A 47 26.72 -11.75 10.81
C VAL A 47 25.96 -11.51 9.50
N ASP A 48 25.97 -12.50 8.61
CA ASP A 48 25.15 -12.49 7.39
C ASP A 48 23.87 -13.32 7.60
N LEU A 49 22.84 -12.69 8.18
CA LEU A 49 21.54 -13.34 8.38
C LEU A 49 20.85 -13.75 7.07
N GLU A 50 21.35 -13.32 5.91
CA GLU A 50 20.78 -13.64 4.58
C GLU A 50 21.22 -15.04 4.10
N GLN A 51 22.42 -15.48 4.49
CA GLN A 51 23.06 -16.72 4.00
C GLN A 51 23.18 -17.83 5.06
N VAL A 52 22.88 -17.51 6.31
CA VAL A 52 22.99 -18.43 7.44
C VAL A 52 21.83 -19.44 7.46
N GLU A 53 22.13 -20.68 7.89
CA GLU A 53 21.14 -21.75 8.07
C GLU A 53 20.07 -21.33 9.10
N LEU A 54 18.82 -21.76 8.90
CA LEU A 54 17.70 -21.36 9.75
C LEU A 54 17.92 -21.68 11.23
N GLU A 55 18.56 -22.82 11.54
CA GLU A 55 18.91 -23.24 12.90
C GLU A 55 19.82 -22.22 13.60
N ASP A 56 20.81 -21.69 12.87
CA ASP A 56 21.73 -20.68 13.38
C ASP A 56 21.02 -19.33 13.58
N VAL A 57 20.01 -19.00 12.78
CA VAL A 57 19.20 -17.78 12.95
C VAL A 57 18.44 -17.79 14.28
N TRP A 58 17.87 -18.93 14.67
CA TRP A 58 17.22 -19.08 15.99
C TRP A 58 18.18 -18.80 17.15
N VAL A 59 19.42 -19.29 17.03
CA VAL A 59 20.47 -19.12 18.04
C VAL A 59 20.98 -17.68 18.08
N LEU A 60 21.27 -17.09 16.91
CA LEU A 60 21.78 -15.72 16.77
C LEU A 60 20.79 -14.67 17.30
N LEU A 61 19.51 -14.83 16.96
CA LEU A 61 18.45 -13.94 17.43
C LEU A 61 17.95 -14.30 18.83
N GLN A 62 18.49 -15.35 19.45
CA GLN A 62 18.15 -15.84 20.79
C GLN A 62 16.63 -15.93 20.97
N THR A 63 15.95 -16.58 20.03
CA THR A 63 14.48 -16.68 19.99
C THR A 63 14.04 -18.15 19.96
N SER A 64 12.77 -18.39 20.25
CA SER A 64 12.18 -19.74 20.36
C SER A 64 10.87 -19.82 19.60
N GLU A 65 10.37 -21.01 19.25
CA GLU A 65 9.10 -21.20 18.53
C GLU A 65 7.88 -20.59 19.25
N ASN A 66 7.95 -20.40 20.57
CA ASN A 66 6.91 -19.71 21.33
C ASN A 66 6.98 -18.18 21.21
N GLY A 67 7.96 -17.64 20.49
CA GLY A 67 8.20 -16.20 20.38
C GLY A 67 8.95 -15.63 21.57
N LEU A 68 8.96 -14.31 21.67
CA LEU A 68 9.67 -13.56 22.71
C LEU A 68 8.81 -13.31 23.96
N ASP A 69 9.47 -13.24 25.11
CA ASP A 69 8.87 -12.82 26.37
C ASP A 69 8.75 -11.28 26.42
N ALA A 70 7.74 -10.78 27.14
CA ALA A 70 7.47 -9.34 27.23
C ALA A 70 8.66 -8.52 27.79
N ALA A 71 9.41 -9.07 28.74
CA ALA A 71 10.60 -8.42 29.31
C ALA A 71 11.74 -8.30 28.28
N GLU A 72 11.90 -9.30 27.42
CA GLU A 72 12.93 -9.33 26.39
C GLU A 72 12.59 -8.37 25.24
N VAL A 73 11.31 -8.27 24.88
CA VAL A 73 10.82 -7.28 23.91
C VAL A 73 11.15 -5.87 24.37
N GLU A 74 10.86 -5.50 25.62
CA GLU A 74 11.15 -4.15 26.13
C GLU A 74 12.65 -3.87 26.16
N ARG A 75 13.48 -4.87 26.54
CA ARG A 75 14.94 -4.77 26.50
C ARG A 75 15.44 -4.50 25.08
N ARG A 76 14.96 -5.26 24.09
CA ARG A 76 15.35 -5.09 22.68
C ARG A 76 14.85 -3.78 22.11
N ARG A 77 13.66 -3.31 22.49
CA ARG A 77 13.14 -2.00 22.08
C ARG A 77 14.04 -0.85 22.56
N GLY A 78 14.62 -0.98 23.76
CA GLY A 78 15.61 -0.02 24.27
C GLY A 78 16.94 -0.01 23.51
N ILE A 79 17.33 -1.13 22.90
CA ILE A 79 18.61 -1.28 22.17
C ILE A 79 18.47 -0.92 20.68
N PHE A 80 17.44 -1.44 20.02
CA PHE A 80 17.25 -1.33 18.57
C PHE A 80 16.33 -0.18 18.16
N GLY A 81 15.56 0.38 19.11
CA GLY A 81 14.55 1.38 18.83
C GLY A 81 13.28 0.81 18.18
N PRO A 82 12.31 1.68 17.87
CA PRO A 82 11.06 1.28 17.22
C PRO A 82 11.28 0.91 15.74
N ASN A 83 10.43 0.02 15.22
CA ASN A 83 10.38 -0.34 13.80
C ASN A 83 9.69 0.74 12.96
N ARG A 84 10.32 1.92 12.88
CA ARG A 84 9.91 3.04 12.02
C ARG A 84 11.16 3.66 11.39
N LEU A 85 11.01 4.28 10.22
CA LEU A 85 12.07 5.11 9.67
C LEU A 85 12.25 6.35 10.55
N GLU A 86 13.49 6.81 10.72
CA GLU A 86 13.76 7.99 11.54
C GLU A 86 13.03 9.22 10.99
N GLU A 87 12.06 9.73 11.76
CA GLU A 87 11.49 11.05 11.51
C GLU A 87 12.55 12.10 11.88
N LYS A 88 13.01 12.89 10.89
CA LYS A 88 13.84 14.07 11.18
C LYS A 88 13.02 15.05 12.02
N SER A 89 13.23 15.06 13.33
CA SER A 89 12.60 16.03 14.22
C SER A 89 13.20 17.41 13.95
N VAL A 90 12.42 18.31 13.36
CA VAL A 90 12.84 19.70 13.18
C VAL A 90 12.74 20.41 14.53
N ASN A 91 13.78 21.14 14.92
CA ASN A 91 13.74 21.91 16.16
C ASN A 91 12.57 22.92 16.12
N PRO A 92 11.70 22.96 17.16
CA PRO A 92 10.55 23.87 17.22
C PRO A 92 10.88 25.34 16.92
N PHE A 93 12.04 25.80 17.39
CA PHE A 93 12.52 27.16 17.17
C PHE A 93 13.01 27.41 15.74
N LEU A 94 13.70 26.44 15.12
CA LEU A 94 14.13 26.54 13.72
C LEU A 94 12.93 26.46 12.78
N GLN A 95 11.93 25.66 13.12
CA GLN A 95 10.66 25.61 12.39
C GLN A 95 9.96 26.98 12.47
N PHE A 96 9.87 27.60 13.65
CA PHE A 96 9.36 28.97 13.79
C PHE A 96 10.14 29.98 12.91
N LEU A 97 11.47 29.91 12.91
CA LEU A 97 12.31 30.81 12.12
C LEU A 97 12.16 30.59 10.61
N SER A 98 11.85 29.36 10.19
CA SER A 98 11.63 29.04 8.77
C SER A 98 10.44 29.78 8.17
N PHE A 99 9.41 30.12 8.97
CA PHE A 99 8.28 30.96 8.52
C PHE A 99 8.70 32.39 8.17
N MET A 100 9.76 32.90 8.80
CA MET A 100 10.36 34.19 8.45
C MET A 100 11.26 34.10 7.21
N TRP A 101 11.64 32.88 6.79
CA TRP A 101 12.65 32.65 5.76
C TRP A 101 12.04 32.20 4.43
N ASN A 102 11.14 33.03 3.89
CA ASN A 102 10.53 32.80 2.58
C ASN A 102 10.77 34.02 1.65
N PRO A 103 10.67 33.86 0.31
CA PRO A 103 10.97 34.94 -0.63
C PRO A 103 10.16 36.23 -0.42
N LEU A 104 8.92 36.12 0.07
CA LEU A 104 8.07 37.28 0.37
C LEU A 104 8.52 37.99 1.66
N SER A 105 8.90 37.22 2.68
CA SER A 105 9.47 37.74 3.93
C SER A 105 10.81 38.43 3.70
N TRP A 106 11.66 37.95 2.78
CA TRP A 106 12.92 38.63 2.43
C TRP A 106 12.70 40.03 1.85
N VAL A 107 11.64 40.22 1.05
CA VAL A 107 11.30 41.55 0.52
C VAL A 107 10.80 42.46 1.64
N MET A 108 10.04 41.93 2.61
CA MET A 108 9.61 42.68 3.79
C MET A 108 10.76 43.02 4.73
N GLU A 109 11.72 42.12 4.91
CA GLU A 109 12.96 42.38 5.65
C GLU A 109 13.80 43.46 4.95
N GLY A 110 13.88 43.40 3.61
CA GLY A 110 14.44 44.46 2.78
C GLY A 110 13.74 45.81 3.01
N ALA A 111 12.40 45.83 3.05
CA ALA A 111 11.62 47.04 3.35
C ALA A 111 11.90 47.58 4.76
N ALA A 112 12.03 46.69 5.76
CA ALA A 112 12.42 47.07 7.12
C ALA A 112 13.81 47.71 7.16
N VAL A 113 14.78 47.12 6.44
CA VAL A 113 16.14 47.67 6.32
C VAL A 113 16.12 49.03 5.61
N VAL A 114 15.33 49.18 4.54
CA VAL A 114 15.15 50.46 3.81
C VAL A 114 14.61 51.56 4.75
N SER A 115 13.63 51.24 5.60
CA SER A 115 13.04 52.18 6.57
C SER A 115 14.07 52.76 7.56
N ILE A 116 15.04 51.97 8.02
CA ILE A 116 16.11 52.46 8.92
C ILE A 116 17.28 53.09 8.15
N ALA A 117 17.74 52.43 7.08
CA ALA A 117 18.99 52.79 6.43
C ALA A 117 18.84 54.01 5.51
N LEU A 118 17.70 54.11 4.80
CA LEU A 118 17.49 55.09 3.74
C LEU A 118 16.55 56.23 4.13
N SER A 119 15.79 56.11 5.23
CA SER A 119 14.96 57.23 5.75
C SER A 119 15.77 58.32 6.51
N ASN A 120 17.10 58.29 6.39
CA ASN A 120 17.97 59.30 6.98
C ASN A 120 18.00 60.56 6.09
N GLY A 121 17.14 61.54 6.38
CA GLY A 121 17.06 62.80 5.63
C GLY A 121 16.14 63.86 6.24
N GLU A 122 16.26 65.12 5.80
CA GLU A 122 15.38 66.24 6.19
C GLU A 122 15.31 66.55 7.72
N ASN A 123 16.40 66.35 8.47
CA ASN A 123 16.48 66.60 9.94
C ASN A 123 15.48 65.81 10.80
N ARG A 124 14.83 64.75 10.28
CA ARG A 124 14.02 63.86 11.11
C ARG A 124 14.74 62.53 11.33
N PRO A 125 14.54 61.88 12.50
CA PRO A 125 15.08 60.56 12.75
C PRO A 125 14.61 59.54 11.70
N PRO A 126 15.33 58.41 11.54
CA PRO A 126 14.85 57.27 10.77
C PRO A 126 13.51 56.79 11.30
N ASP A 127 12.69 56.20 10.44
CA ASP A 127 11.32 55.78 10.76
C ASP A 127 11.32 54.47 11.54
N TRP A 128 11.85 54.53 12.77
CA TRP A 128 12.00 53.36 13.64
C TRP A 128 10.65 52.71 13.98
N GLN A 129 9.57 53.50 13.93
CA GLN A 129 8.20 53.03 14.11
C GLN A 129 7.78 52.07 12.99
N ASP A 130 8.11 52.38 11.74
CA ASP A 130 7.78 51.52 10.60
C ASP A 130 8.61 50.23 10.64
N PHE A 131 9.90 50.31 10.97
CA PHE A 131 10.72 49.14 11.20
C PHE A 131 10.16 48.22 12.29
N VAL A 132 9.84 48.78 13.46
CA VAL A 132 9.26 48.00 14.57
C VAL A 132 7.90 47.44 14.16
N GLY A 133 7.09 48.19 13.40
CA GLY A 133 5.82 47.73 12.85
C GLY A 133 5.96 46.55 11.90
N ILE A 134 6.89 46.62 10.93
CA ILE A 134 7.16 45.53 9.97
C ILE A 134 7.69 44.30 10.69
N MET A 135 8.64 44.47 11.63
CA MET A 135 9.18 43.35 12.41
C MET A 135 8.10 42.71 13.30
N ALA A 136 7.24 43.52 13.93
CA ALA A 136 6.11 43.01 14.70
C ALA A 136 5.11 42.26 13.81
N LEU A 137 4.82 42.75 12.61
CA LEU A 137 3.95 42.09 11.65
C LEU A 137 4.53 40.73 11.21
N LEU A 138 5.82 40.66 10.90
CA LEU A 138 6.50 39.41 10.55
C LEU A 138 6.49 38.40 11.71
N LEU A 139 6.74 38.87 12.94
CA LEU A 139 6.69 38.02 14.14
C LEU A 139 5.29 37.51 14.43
N ILE A 140 4.26 38.36 14.33
CA ILE A 140 2.86 37.96 14.52
C ILE A 140 2.46 36.93 13.45
N ASN A 141 2.76 37.20 12.17
CA ASN A 141 2.43 36.27 11.10
C ASN A 141 3.14 34.93 11.25
N SER A 142 4.42 34.94 11.63
CA SER A 142 5.19 33.70 11.89
C SER A 142 4.67 32.96 13.13
N GLY A 143 4.23 33.69 14.17
CA GLY A 143 3.61 33.11 15.37
C GLY A 143 2.28 32.43 15.07
N ILE A 144 1.42 33.09 14.29
CA ILE A 144 0.15 32.52 13.81
C ILE A 144 0.45 31.28 12.94
N GLY A 145 1.33 31.40 11.94
CA GLY A 145 1.67 30.29 11.06
C GLY A 145 2.25 29.09 11.81
N TYR A 146 3.16 29.33 12.75
CA TYR A 146 3.72 28.29 13.59
C TYR A 146 2.67 27.59 14.46
N TYR A 147 1.80 28.37 15.13
CA TYR A 147 0.77 27.81 16.00
C TYR A 147 -0.26 27.00 15.20
N GLU A 148 -0.75 27.56 14.10
CA GLU A 148 -1.77 26.92 13.27
C GLU A 148 -1.21 25.67 12.56
N GLU A 149 0.00 25.73 12.00
CA GLU A 149 0.62 24.59 11.32
C GLU A 149 0.94 23.45 12.29
N ARG A 150 1.37 23.76 13.51
CA ARG A 150 1.61 22.74 14.54
C ARG A 150 0.31 22.12 15.04
N SER A 151 -0.74 22.92 15.23
CA SER A 151 -2.06 22.41 15.61
C SER A 151 -2.64 21.49 14.54
N ALA A 152 -2.54 21.91 13.27
CA ALA A 152 -2.87 21.11 12.10
C ALA A 152 -2.07 19.80 12.05
N GLY A 153 -0.74 19.89 12.17
CA GLY A 153 0.18 18.75 12.12
C GLY A 153 -0.09 17.73 13.22
N ASN A 154 -0.39 18.17 14.45
CA ASN A 154 -0.73 17.27 15.55
C ASN A 154 -2.03 16.48 15.28
N ALA A 155 -3.04 17.13 14.71
CA ALA A 155 -4.30 16.48 14.36
C ALA A 155 -4.12 15.44 13.23
N VAL A 156 -3.30 15.78 12.22
CA VAL A 156 -2.95 14.84 11.14
C VAL A 156 -2.09 13.69 11.68
N LYS A 157 -1.13 13.94 12.56
CA LYS A 157 -0.30 12.91 13.17
C LYS A 157 -1.14 11.89 13.95
N ALA A 158 -2.10 12.34 14.75
CA ALA A 158 -3.03 11.46 15.45
C ALA A 158 -3.86 10.58 14.48
N LEU A 159 -4.21 11.11 13.30
CA LEU A 159 -4.87 10.34 12.25
C LEU A 159 -3.92 9.32 11.59
N MET A 160 -2.66 9.70 11.33
CA MET A 160 -1.64 8.79 10.80
C MET A 160 -1.31 7.67 11.79
N ASP A 161 -1.21 7.97 13.08
CA ASP A 161 -0.98 6.97 14.12
C ASP A 161 -2.15 5.96 14.19
N SER A 162 -3.37 6.39 13.88
CA SER A 162 -4.52 5.46 13.79
C SER A 162 -4.49 4.53 12.56
N LEU A 163 -3.69 4.88 11.55
CA LEU A 163 -3.43 4.11 10.33
C LEU A 163 -2.13 3.30 10.42
N ALA A 164 -1.44 3.33 11.55
CA ALA A 164 -0.16 2.64 11.70
C ALA A 164 -0.32 1.17 11.27
N PRO A 165 0.59 0.66 10.40
CA PRO A 165 0.53 -0.72 9.97
C PRO A 165 0.53 -1.64 11.18
N LYS A 166 -0.30 -2.67 11.15
CA LYS A 166 -0.34 -3.68 12.20
C LYS A 166 0.34 -4.95 11.72
N ALA A 167 0.94 -5.67 12.65
CA ALA A 167 1.54 -6.97 12.42
C ALA A 167 0.95 -8.01 13.36
N LYS A 168 0.81 -9.25 12.88
CA LYS A 168 0.51 -10.40 13.74
C LYS A 168 1.82 -10.97 14.23
N ALA A 169 2.06 -10.86 15.53
CA ALA A 169 3.27 -11.36 16.17
C ALA A 169 2.93 -12.40 17.24
N ARG A 170 3.80 -13.41 17.39
CA ARG A 170 3.69 -14.41 18.43
C ARG A 170 4.59 -14.04 19.61
N ARG A 171 4.00 -13.86 20.79
CA ARG A 171 4.70 -13.55 22.05
C ARG A 171 4.13 -14.42 23.17
N ASN A 172 4.99 -14.98 24.03
CA ASN A 172 4.60 -15.95 25.08
C ASN A 172 3.71 -17.12 24.57
N GLY A 173 3.94 -17.58 23.35
CA GLY A 173 3.20 -18.67 22.70
C GLY A 173 1.86 -18.27 22.08
N GLN A 174 1.38 -17.05 22.28
CA GLN A 174 0.09 -16.57 21.78
C GLN A 174 0.25 -15.60 20.61
N TRP A 175 -0.62 -15.74 19.61
CA TRP A 175 -0.72 -14.80 18.50
C TRP A 175 -1.50 -13.55 18.93
N SER A 176 -0.89 -12.39 18.73
CA SER A 176 -1.52 -11.09 19.02
C SER A 176 -1.26 -10.12 17.88
N GLU A 177 -2.21 -9.21 17.64
CA GLU A 177 -2.04 -8.13 16.69
C GLU A 177 -1.42 -6.93 17.42
N ILE A 178 -0.24 -6.50 16.96
CA ILE A 178 0.53 -5.40 17.53
C ILE A 178 0.75 -4.31 16.47
N ASP A 179 1.06 -3.08 16.91
CA ASP A 179 1.56 -2.06 15.98
C ASP A 179 2.88 -2.55 15.39
N SER A 180 3.04 -2.48 14.06
CA SER A 180 4.28 -2.86 13.39
C SER A 180 5.47 -2.08 13.94
N ALA A 181 5.25 -0.88 14.49
CA ALA A 181 6.26 -0.06 15.16
C ALA A 181 6.88 -0.70 16.41
N ASP A 182 6.12 -1.55 17.10
CA ASP A 182 6.55 -2.25 18.32
C ASP A 182 7.24 -3.58 18.03
N LEU A 183 7.46 -3.93 16.76
CA LEU A 183 8.24 -5.10 16.37
C LEU A 183 9.72 -4.91 16.70
N VAL A 184 10.35 -5.97 17.21
CA VAL A 184 11.78 -6.02 17.49
C VAL A 184 12.44 -7.18 16.75
N PRO A 185 13.75 -7.12 16.47
CA PRO A 185 14.48 -8.26 15.91
C PRO A 185 14.33 -9.50 16.81
N GLY A 186 14.01 -10.64 16.18
CA GLY A 186 13.71 -11.91 16.82
C GLY A 186 12.23 -12.17 17.16
N ASP A 187 11.34 -11.19 16.94
CA ASP A 187 9.89 -11.46 16.98
C ASP A 187 9.51 -12.47 15.88
N ILE A 188 8.55 -13.33 16.19
CA ILE A 188 7.91 -14.21 15.20
C ILE A 188 6.72 -13.48 14.62
N VAL A 189 6.67 -13.34 13.29
CA VAL A 189 5.57 -12.71 12.57
C VAL A 189 4.92 -13.69 11.61
N ALA A 190 3.61 -13.53 11.43
CA ALA A 190 2.85 -14.24 10.41
C ALA A 190 2.18 -13.23 9.47
N PHE A 191 2.28 -13.48 8.18
CA PHE A 191 1.64 -12.66 7.16
C PHE A 191 1.02 -13.54 6.07
N LYS A 192 -0.08 -13.04 5.50
CA LYS A 192 -0.96 -13.75 4.59
C LYS A 192 -1.11 -12.99 3.29
N ILE A 193 -1.82 -13.58 2.34
CA ILE A 193 -2.16 -12.91 1.08
C ILE A 193 -2.77 -11.51 1.34
N GLY A 194 -2.15 -10.49 0.76
CA GLY A 194 -2.53 -9.09 0.90
C GLY A 194 -1.85 -8.34 2.05
N ASP A 195 -1.24 -9.05 3.01
CA ASP A 195 -0.50 -8.41 4.10
C ASP A 195 0.84 -7.85 3.58
N VAL A 196 1.24 -6.73 4.18
CA VAL A 196 2.56 -6.13 3.97
C VAL A 196 3.53 -6.78 4.95
N VAL A 197 4.70 -7.19 4.46
CA VAL A 197 5.77 -7.72 5.30
C VAL A 197 6.27 -6.60 6.22
N PRO A 198 6.16 -6.73 7.56
CA PRO A 198 6.29 -5.59 8.47
C PRO A 198 7.74 -5.24 8.86
N GLY A 199 8.70 -6.10 8.52
CA GLY A 199 10.14 -5.94 8.75
C GLY A 199 10.89 -6.95 7.87
N ASP A 200 12.21 -6.89 7.80
CA ASP A 200 12.93 -7.96 7.10
C ASP A 200 12.84 -9.22 7.95
N CYS A 201 12.51 -10.36 7.32
CA CYS A 201 12.29 -11.61 8.04
C CYS A 201 12.82 -12.82 7.30
N ARG A 202 13.21 -13.84 8.08
CA ARG A 202 13.62 -15.17 7.61
C ARG A 202 12.47 -16.15 7.79
N LEU A 203 12.01 -16.76 6.70
CA LEU A 203 10.88 -17.70 6.75
C LEU A 203 11.30 -19.01 7.42
N TYR A 204 10.54 -19.47 8.42
CA TYR A 204 10.69 -20.81 8.97
C TYR A 204 9.53 -21.74 8.60
N ASP A 205 8.36 -21.16 8.28
CA ASP A 205 7.24 -21.87 7.69
C ASP A 205 6.72 -21.08 6.48
N ALA A 206 6.50 -21.77 5.37
CA ALA A 206 6.11 -21.15 4.11
C ALA A 206 5.30 -22.12 3.27
N VAL A 207 4.04 -21.78 3.02
CA VAL A 207 3.15 -22.60 2.18
C VAL A 207 2.78 -21.83 0.92
N ASN A 208 3.39 -22.21 -0.21
CA ASN A 208 3.19 -21.60 -1.54
C ASN A 208 3.28 -20.06 -1.52
N VAL A 209 4.33 -19.54 -0.89
CA VAL A 209 4.48 -18.10 -0.67
C VAL A 209 5.03 -17.42 -1.92
N SER A 210 4.36 -16.36 -2.36
CA SER A 210 4.87 -15.48 -3.42
C SER A 210 4.81 -14.04 -2.97
N ILE A 211 5.94 -13.35 -3.06
CA ILE A 211 6.11 -11.99 -2.54
C ILE A 211 6.36 -11.05 -3.70
N ASP A 212 5.57 -9.98 -3.77
CA ASP A 212 5.77 -8.87 -4.68
C ASP A 212 6.77 -7.88 -4.07
N GLN A 213 7.94 -7.83 -4.69
CA GLN A 213 9.03 -6.93 -4.35
C GLN A 213 9.18 -5.79 -5.37
N ALA A 214 8.18 -5.54 -6.22
CA ALA A 214 8.26 -4.53 -7.28
C ALA A 214 8.60 -3.13 -6.75
N ALA A 215 8.16 -2.80 -5.54
CA ALA A 215 8.49 -1.53 -4.88
C ALA A 215 9.99 -1.40 -4.51
N LEU A 216 10.70 -2.52 -4.36
CA LEU A 216 12.10 -2.59 -3.93
C LEU A 216 13.07 -2.85 -5.08
N THR A 217 12.76 -3.83 -5.92
CA THR A 217 13.64 -4.30 -7.00
C THR A 217 13.29 -3.67 -8.36
N GLY A 218 12.08 -3.13 -8.50
CA GLY A 218 11.54 -2.66 -9.77
C GLY A 218 11.04 -3.78 -10.69
N GLU A 219 11.16 -5.05 -10.28
CA GLU A 219 10.70 -6.19 -11.05
C GLU A 219 9.23 -6.49 -10.78
N SER A 220 8.40 -6.54 -11.82
CA SER A 220 6.95 -6.62 -11.68
C SER A 220 6.40 -8.03 -11.42
N LEU A 221 7.25 -9.07 -11.50
CA LEU A 221 6.82 -10.45 -11.28
C LEU A 221 7.06 -10.84 -9.82
N PRO A 222 6.03 -11.34 -9.11
CA PRO A 222 6.18 -11.86 -7.76
C PRO A 222 7.18 -13.03 -7.73
N ILE A 223 8.04 -13.05 -6.71
CA ILE A 223 9.08 -14.07 -6.52
C ILE A 223 8.54 -15.13 -5.55
N SER A 224 8.67 -16.40 -5.91
CA SER A 224 8.32 -17.52 -5.02
C SER A 224 9.34 -17.64 -3.90
N LYS A 225 8.88 -17.87 -2.67
CA LYS A 225 9.71 -17.97 -1.47
C LYS A 225 9.41 -19.28 -0.74
N SER A 226 10.46 -19.93 -0.27
CA SER A 226 10.43 -21.20 0.46
C SER A 226 10.95 -21.01 1.88
N VAL A 227 10.85 -22.08 2.69
CA VAL A 227 11.44 -22.11 4.04
C VAL A 227 12.94 -21.83 3.96
N GLY A 228 13.42 -20.96 4.83
CA GLY A 228 14.79 -20.48 4.82
C GLY A 228 15.03 -19.32 3.86
N ASP A 229 14.07 -18.83 3.08
CA ASP A 229 14.28 -17.62 2.29
C ASP A 229 14.04 -16.35 3.13
N GLN A 230 14.63 -15.24 2.67
CA GLN A 230 14.38 -13.92 3.23
C GLN A 230 13.26 -13.18 2.49
N CYS A 231 12.44 -12.47 3.27
CA CYS A 231 11.46 -11.50 2.81
C CYS A 231 11.82 -10.10 3.33
N PHE A 232 11.58 -9.07 2.51
CA PHE A 232 11.97 -7.70 2.81
C PHE A 232 10.76 -6.87 3.26
N SER A 233 11.00 -5.96 4.20
CA SER A 233 10.04 -4.96 4.66
C SER A 233 9.42 -4.19 3.49
N GLY A 234 8.11 -3.96 3.55
CA GLY A 234 7.37 -3.22 2.52
C GLY A 234 7.00 -4.04 1.27
N SER A 235 7.47 -5.29 1.17
CA SER A 235 6.99 -6.23 0.16
C SER A 235 5.56 -6.68 0.48
N ILE A 236 4.81 -7.10 -0.54
CA ILE A 236 3.41 -7.55 -0.36
C ILE A 236 3.33 -9.04 -0.61
N CYS A 237 2.78 -9.80 0.33
CA CYS A 237 2.51 -11.21 0.12
C CYS A 237 1.36 -11.36 -0.89
N LYS A 238 1.65 -11.83 -2.11
CA LYS A 238 0.65 -12.03 -3.16
C LYS A 238 -0.02 -13.40 -3.10
N GLN A 239 0.66 -14.39 -2.56
CA GLN A 239 0.20 -15.78 -2.50
C GLN A 239 0.76 -16.46 -1.27
N GLY A 240 0.03 -17.47 -0.77
CA GLY A 240 0.47 -18.28 0.34
C GLY A 240 0.37 -17.59 1.70
N GLU A 241 0.89 -18.28 2.70
CA GLU A 241 1.01 -17.80 4.07
C GLU A 241 2.39 -18.20 4.57
N ALA A 242 3.00 -17.31 5.32
CA ALA A 242 4.34 -17.52 5.84
C ALA A 242 4.43 -17.09 7.29
N GLU A 243 5.24 -17.83 8.04
CA GLU A 243 5.72 -17.45 9.36
C GLU A 243 7.23 -17.25 9.29
N GLY A 244 7.69 -16.15 9.87
CA GLY A 244 9.09 -15.77 9.80
C GLY A 244 9.58 -15.09 11.06
N ILE A 245 10.89 -15.15 11.26
CA ILE A 245 11.59 -14.48 12.34
C ILE A 245 12.06 -13.13 11.82
N VAL A 246 11.73 -12.04 12.50
CA VAL A 246 12.19 -10.69 12.14
C VAL A 246 13.71 -10.61 12.31
N SER A 247 14.44 -10.38 11.22
CA SER A 247 15.90 -10.21 11.23
C SER A 247 16.31 -8.75 11.38
N ALA A 248 15.59 -7.82 10.76
CA ALA A 248 15.86 -6.39 10.84
C ALA A 248 14.59 -5.54 10.92
N THR A 249 14.69 -4.40 11.62
CA THR A 249 13.60 -3.45 11.82
C THR A 249 14.01 -2.01 11.45
N GLY A 250 13.03 -1.18 11.10
CA GLY A 250 13.15 0.25 10.88
C GLY A 250 14.14 0.61 9.77
N ALA A 251 15.01 1.58 10.07
CA ALA A 251 16.07 2.04 9.16
C ALA A 251 17.07 0.94 8.77
N ASN A 252 17.19 -0.13 9.56
CA ASN A 252 18.15 -1.20 9.29
C ASN A 252 17.66 -2.23 8.26
N THR A 253 16.37 -2.22 7.93
CA THR A 253 15.80 -3.05 6.85
C THR A 253 16.41 -2.68 5.50
N PHE A 254 16.38 -3.60 4.53
CA PHE A 254 16.82 -3.33 3.16
C PHE A 254 16.10 -2.10 2.57
N PHE A 255 14.78 -2.04 2.77
CA PHE A 255 13.98 -0.88 2.38
C PHE A 255 14.43 0.39 3.11
N GLY A 256 14.63 0.32 4.43
CA GLY A 256 15.01 1.47 5.24
C GLY A 256 16.36 2.05 4.86
N ARG A 257 17.36 1.19 4.61
CA ARG A 257 18.68 1.60 4.12
C ARG A 257 18.56 2.28 2.76
N ALA A 258 17.82 1.69 1.81
CA ALA A 258 17.58 2.30 0.51
C ALA A 258 16.85 3.65 0.64
N ALA A 259 15.82 3.73 1.49
CA ALA A 259 15.05 4.93 1.73
C ALA A 259 15.89 6.05 2.38
N THR A 260 16.81 5.73 3.30
CA THR A 260 17.75 6.73 3.87
C THR A 260 18.71 7.28 2.83
N LEU A 261 19.11 6.49 1.83
CA LEU A 261 19.96 6.93 0.72
C LEU A 261 19.20 7.80 -0.29
N VAL A 262 17.95 7.44 -0.62
CA VAL A 262 17.13 8.14 -1.62
C VAL A 262 16.40 9.36 -1.04
N GLY A 263 16.03 9.33 0.24
CA GLY A 263 15.35 10.42 0.95
C GLY A 263 16.17 11.71 1.08
N ALA A 264 17.42 11.71 0.60
CA ALA A 264 18.22 12.90 0.43
C ALA A 264 17.96 13.66 -0.88
N GLU A 265 17.30 13.05 -1.89
CA GLU A 265 17.24 13.62 -3.25
C GLU A 265 15.84 13.93 -3.80
N ASN A 266 14.74 13.49 -3.17
CA ASN A 266 13.39 13.55 -3.77
C ASN A 266 12.35 14.39 -3.02
N ASP A 267 12.68 15.63 -2.67
CA ASP A 267 11.64 16.66 -2.45
C ASP A 267 11.27 17.27 -3.82
N SER A 268 10.58 16.48 -4.66
CA SER A 268 9.88 17.06 -5.81
C SER A 268 8.83 18.03 -5.27
N THR A 269 9.08 19.33 -5.41
CA THR A 269 8.20 20.40 -4.94
C THR A 269 6.78 20.14 -5.43
N GLY A 270 5.83 19.93 -4.52
CA GLY A 270 4.46 19.56 -4.86
C GLY A 270 3.76 20.60 -5.76
N HIS A 271 2.74 20.17 -6.50
CA HIS A 271 1.98 21.04 -7.42
C HIS A 271 1.51 22.35 -6.75
N MET A 272 0.99 22.26 -5.53
CA MET A 272 0.59 23.42 -4.72
C MET A 272 1.74 24.41 -4.48
N GLN A 273 2.96 23.91 -4.20
CA GLN A 273 4.12 24.77 -3.98
C GLN A 273 4.52 25.49 -5.27
N ALA A 274 4.39 24.82 -6.42
CA ALA A 274 4.59 25.44 -7.74
C ALA A 274 3.53 26.51 -8.03
N VAL A 275 2.26 26.29 -7.67
CA VAL A 275 1.19 27.29 -7.80
C VAL A 275 1.48 28.49 -6.89
N LEU A 276 1.84 28.25 -5.63
CA LEU A 276 2.17 29.30 -4.68
C LEU A 276 3.37 30.13 -5.14
N ALA A 277 4.40 29.49 -5.69
CA ALA A 277 5.55 30.17 -6.28
C ALA A 277 5.17 31.04 -7.49
N LYS A 278 4.24 30.58 -8.34
CA LYS A 278 3.72 31.38 -9.47
C LYS A 278 2.94 32.60 -9.00
N ILE A 279 2.07 32.45 -8.00
CA ILE A 279 1.30 33.57 -7.44
C ILE A 279 2.24 34.56 -6.75
N GLY A 280 3.18 34.06 -5.93
CA GLY A 280 4.20 34.90 -5.31
C GLY A 280 5.05 35.65 -6.34
N GLY A 281 5.47 34.96 -7.41
CA GLY A 281 6.18 35.57 -8.53
C GLY A 281 5.37 36.65 -9.24
N PHE A 282 4.08 36.42 -9.48
CA PHE A 282 3.18 37.42 -10.05
C PHE A 282 3.08 38.66 -9.16
N CYS A 283 2.85 38.50 -7.86
CA CYS A 283 2.82 39.61 -6.90
C CYS A 283 4.14 40.39 -6.89
N LEU A 284 5.29 39.69 -6.83
CA LEU A 284 6.61 40.32 -6.83
C LEU A 284 6.87 41.13 -8.11
N VAL A 285 6.52 40.58 -9.28
CA VAL A 285 6.67 41.29 -10.56
C VAL A 285 5.75 42.50 -10.62
N SER A 286 4.48 42.37 -10.20
CA SER A 286 3.53 43.49 -10.16
C SER A 286 4.00 44.62 -9.24
N ILE A 287 4.48 44.28 -8.05
CA ILE A 287 5.06 45.26 -7.10
C ILE A 287 6.30 45.91 -7.70
N GLY A 288 7.21 45.13 -8.30
CA GLY A 288 8.40 45.67 -8.96
C GLY A 288 8.07 46.65 -10.09
N ILE A 289 7.07 46.35 -10.92
CA ILE A 289 6.58 47.25 -11.96
C ILE A 289 5.98 48.51 -11.35
N ALA A 290 5.16 48.38 -10.30
CA ALA A 290 4.53 49.52 -9.63
C ALA A 290 5.57 50.44 -8.97
N ILE A 291 6.59 49.88 -8.29
CA ILE A 291 7.71 50.64 -7.74
C ILE A 291 8.48 51.37 -8.85
N ALA A 292 8.78 50.69 -9.97
CA ALA A 292 9.49 51.32 -11.09
C ALA A 292 8.69 52.48 -11.69
N LEU A 293 7.37 52.33 -11.85
CA LEU A 293 6.48 53.39 -12.31
C LEU A 293 6.44 54.57 -11.33
N GLU A 294 6.32 54.30 -10.03
CA GLU A 294 6.36 55.35 -9.00
C GLU A 294 7.69 56.11 -9.01
N LEU A 295 8.82 55.40 -9.12
CA LEU A 295 10.13 56.04 -9.20
C LEU A 295 10.21 57.00 -10.40
N ILE A 296 9.74 56.58 -11.57
CA ILE A 296 9.72 57.40 -12.78
C ILE A 296 8.81 58.63 -12.62
N VAL A 297 7.61 58.44 -12.08
CA VAL A 297 6.62 59.52 -11.94
C VAL A 297 7.04 60.51 -10.85
N LEU A 298 7.35 60.03 -9.65
CA LEU A 298 7.64 60.87 -8.49
C LEU A 298 8.96 61.64 -8.66
N TYR A 299 10.02 60.97 -9.10
CA TYR A 299 11.34 61.59 -9.23
C TYR A 299 11.59 62.19 -10.61
N GLY A 300 11.12 61.54 -11.67
CA GLY A 300 11.31 62.00 -13.05
C GLY A 300 10.39 63.17 -13.42
N ALA A 301 9.09 63.04 -13.16
CA ALA A 301 8.10 64.04 -13.57
C ALA A 301 7.85 65.11 -12.50
N PHE A 302 7.61 64.71 -11.25
CA PHE A 302 7.23 65.64 -10.17
C PHE A 302 8.40 66.15 -9.32
N ARG A 303 9.62 65.59 -9.47
CA ARG A 303 10.83 65.93 -8.71
C ARG A 303 10.59 65.99 -7.19
N TYR A 304 9.91 64.99 -6.65
CA TYR A 304 9.66 64.88 -5.21
C TYR A 304 10.95 64.75 -4.41
N SER A 305 10.90 65.09 -3.11
CA SER A 305 12.01 64.83 -2.20
C SER A 305 12.21 63.32 -2.03
N TYR A 306 13.48 62.92 -1.89
CA TYR A 306 13.89 61.53 -1.74
C TYR A 306 13.14 60.80 -0.61
N ARG A 307 12.87 61.49 0.51
CA ARG A 307 12.14 60.88 1.63
C ARG A 307 10.67 60.59 1.28
N ARG A 308 9.98 61.54 0.66
CA ARG A 308 8.56 61.38 0.32
C ARG A 308 8.31 60.27 -0.70
N GLY A 309 9.24 60.04 -1.62
CA GLY A 309 9.12 58.91 -2.55
C GLY A 309 9.42 57.56 -1.90
N LEU A 310 10.30 57.51 -0.89
CA LEU A 310 10.53 56.29 -0.09
C LEU A 310 9.28 55.89 0.70
N ASP A 311 8.58 56.84 1.33
CA ASP A 311 7.36 56.57 2.10
C ASP A 311 6.28 55.89 1.23
N ASN A 312 6.09 56.37 -0.01
CA ASN A 312 5.14 55.77 -0.96
C ASN A 312 5.53 54.33 -1.34
N ILE A 313 6.81 54.09 -1.61
CA ILE A 313 7.34 52.76 -1.95
C ILE A 313 7.17 51.79 -0.77
N LEU A 314 7.40 52.24 0.47
CA LEU A 314 7.20 51.44 1.67
C LEU A 314 5.73 51.04 1.85
N VAL A 315 4.78 51.97 1.64
CA VAL A 315 3.34 51.66 1.69
C VAL A 315 2.96 50.60 0.67
N LEU A 316 3.48 50.70 -0.55
CA LEU A 316 3.24 49.73 -1.61
C LEU A 316 3.84 48.34 -1.29
N LEU A 317 5.03 48.29 -0.68
CA LEU A 317 5.66 47.04 -0.25
C LEU A 317 4.87 46.36 0.87
N ILE A 318 4.49 47.10 1.91
CA ILE A 318 3.75 46.57 3.06
C ILE A 318 2.36 46.09 2.63
N GLY A 319 1.66 46.86 1.79
CA GLY A 319 0.31 46.52 1.34
C GLY A 319 0.26 45.50 0.20
N GLY A 320 1.31 45.40 -0.61
CA GLY A 320 1.33 44.57 -1.81
C GLY A 320 1.65 43.09 -1.57
N ILE A 321 2.34 42.75 -0.48
CA ILE A 321 2.86 41.40 -0.24
C ILE A 321 1.85 40.57 0.55
N PRO A 322 1.29 39.47 -0.02
CA PRO A 322 0.32 38.63 0.68
C PRO A 322 1.02 37.58 1.57
N ILE A 323 1.65 38.02 2.66
CA ILE A 323 2.48 37.16 3.54
C ILE A 323 1.66 36.03 4.19
N ALA A 324 0.36 36.24 4.41
CA ALA A 324 -0.51 35.25 5.06
C ALA A 324 -0.93 34.08 4.15
N MET A 325 -0.77 34.20 2.82
CA MET A 325 -1.32 33.23 1.87
C MET A 325 -0.80 31.79 2.05
N PRO A 326 0.52 31.53 2.22
CA PRO A 326 1.03 30.18 2.42
C PRO A 326 0.43 29.50 3.67
N THR A 327 0.38 30.26 4.77
CA THR A 327 -0.19 29.81 6.04
C THR A 327 -1.67 29.47 5.90
N VAL A 328 -2.46 30.39 5.33
CA VAL A 328 -3.91 30.21 5.15
C VAL A 328 -4.22 28.97 4.32
N LEU A 329 -3.44 28.71 3.25
CA LEU A 329 -3.62 27.51 2.42
C LEU A 329 -3.27 26.23 3.18
N SER A 330 -2.13 26.20 3.87
CA SER A 330 -1.69 25.06 4.69
C SER A 330 -2.75 24.68 5.74
N VAL A 331 -3.26 25.68 6.45
CA VAL A 331 -4.30 25.51 7.48
C VAL A 331 -5.63 25.06 6.87
N THR A 332 -6.04 25.64 5.75
CA THR A 332 -7.28 25.25 5.06
C THR A 332 -7.24 23.77 4.65
N LEU A 333 -6.11 23.30 4.12
CA LEU A 333 -5.95 21.90 3.73
C LEU A 333 -5.91 20.97 4.94
N ALA A 334 -5.25 21.37 6.03
CA ALA A 334 -5.24 20.56 7.24
C ALA A 334 -6.62 20.44 7.89
N VAL A 335 -7.40 21.52 7.94
CA VAL A 335 -8.80 21.50 8.39
C VAL A 335 -9.64 20.62 7.47
N GLY A 336 -9.44 20.70 6.15
CA GLY A 336 -10.08 19.83 5.17
C GLY A 336 -9.77 18.34 5.40
N ALA A 337 -8.50 18.00 5.65
CA ALA A 337 -8.08 16.63 5.98
C ALA A 337 -8.75 16.13 7.27
N GLN A 338 -8.82 16.97 8.30
CA GLN A 338 -9.51 16.64 9.55
C GLN A 338 -11.02 16.43 9.33
N GLN A 339 -11.64 17.24 8.47
CA GLN A 339 -13.06 17.09 8.15
C GLN A 339 -13.34 15.80 7.39
N LEU A 340 -12.50 15.45 6.40
CA LEU A 340 -12.60 14.18 5.67
C LEU A 340 -12.41 12.98 6.59
N ALA A 341 -11.50 13.06 7.56
CA ALA A 341 -11.29 12.00 8.54
C ALA A 341 -12.53 11.72 9.41
N LYS A 342 -13.34 12.76 9.73
CA LYS A 342 -14.63 12.57 10.42
C LYS A 342 -15.61 11.74 9.58
N TYR A 343 -15.50 11.80 8.25
CA TYR A 343 -16.25 10.95 7.32
C TYR A 343 -15.56 9.61 7.04
N LYS A 344 -14.57 9.20 7.85
CA LYS A 344 -13.77 7.98 7.69
C LYS A 344 -12.97 7.92 6.37
N ALA A 345 -12.76 9.08 5.71
CA ALA A 345 -11.87 9.21 4.56
C ALA A 345 -10.54 9.80 5.04
N ILE A 346 -9.50 8.97 5.13
CA ILE A 346 -8.23 9.38 5.72
C ILE A 346 -7.26 9.81 4.63
N VAL A 347 -6.73 11.03 4.75
CA VAL A 347 -5.84 11.66 3.78
C VAL A 347 -4.39 11.46 4.19
N THR A 348 -3.68 10.55 3.53
CA THR A 348 -2.25 10.26 3.80
C THR A 348 -1.31 11.35 3.27
N ARG A 349 -1.72 12.06 2.21
CA ARG A 349 -0.99 13.20 1.64
C ARG A 349 -1.91 14.40 1.60
N ILE A 350 -1.58 15.48 2.30
CA ILE A 350 -2.44 16.68 2.40
C ILE A 350 -2.75 17.27 1.01
N THR A 351 -1.80 17.22 0.08
CA THR A 351 -1.96 17.66 -1.31
C THR A 351 -2.99 16.84 -2.10
N ALA A 352 -3.34 15.63 -1.65
CA ALA A 352 -4.32 14.78 -2.33
C ALA A 352 -5.73 15.40 -2.35
N ILE A 353 -6.03 16.33 -1.44
CA ILE A 353 -7.32 17.05 -1.43
C ILE A 353 -7.48 17.88 -2.72
N GLU A 354 -6.41 18.57 -3.14
CA GLU A 354 -6.38 19.33 -4.40
C GLU A 354 -6.44 18.38 -5.60
N GLU A 355 -5.63 17.32 -5.58
CA GLU A 355 -5.60 16.31 -6.65
C GLU A 355 -6.99 15.69 -6.86
N LEU A 356 -7.68 15.34 -5.77
CA LEU A 356 -9.02 14.75 -5.79
C LEU A 356 -10.06 15.73 -6.34
N ALA A 357 -9.94 17.02 -6.04
CA ALA A 357 -10.81 18.05 -6.60
C ALA A 357 -10.64 18.22 -8.12
N GLY A 358 -9.46 17.87 -8.66
CA GLY A 358 -9.17 17.89 -10.10
C GLY A 358 -9.51 16.59 -10.84
N VAL A 359 -10.01 15.56 -10.15
CA VAL A 359 -10.32 14.27 -10.78
C VAL A 359 -11.48 14.42 -11.75
N THR A 360 -11.34 13.84 -12.94
CA THR A 360 -12.39 13.79 -13.97
C THR A 360 -12.84 12.37 -14.29
N ILE A 361 -12.02 11.37 -13.95
CA ILE A 361 -12.28 9.95 -14.20
C ILE A 361 -11.97 9.19 -12.90
N LEU A 362 -12.97 8.48 -12.38
CA LEU A 362 -12.83 7.61 -11.22
C LEU A 362 -12.80 6.15 -11.70
N CYS A 363 -11.62 5.53 -11.66
CA CYS A 363 -11.47 4.11 -11.90
C CYS A 363 -11.65 3.35 -10.58
N SER A 364 -12.74 2.61 -10.45
CA SER A 364 -13.03 1.79 -9.26
C SER A 364 -12.81 0.32 -9.57
N ASP A 365 -12.11 -0.38 -8.68
CA ASP A 365 -12.15 -1.84 -8.66
C ASP A 365 -13.58 -2.30 -8.34
N LYS A 366 -13.99 -3.47 -8.83
CA LYS A 366 -15.28 -4.07 -8.54
C LYS A 366 -15.28 -4.78 -7.19
N THR A 367 -14.36 -5.73 -7.00
CA THR A 367 -14.39 -6.64 -5.85
C THR A 367 -13.96 -5.89 -4.60
N GLY A 368 -14.79 -5.86 -3.57
CA GLY A 368 -14.46 -5.19 -2.29
C GLY A 368 -14.67 -3.67 -2.27
N THR A 369 -14.72 -3.00 -3.43
CA THR A 369 -15.06 -1.57 -3.52
C THR A 369 -16.53 -1.39 -3.92
N LEU A 370 -16.92 -1.77 -5.14
CA LEU A 370 -18.33 -1.69 -5.59
C LEU A 370 -19.20 -2.76 -4.95
N THR A 371 -18.60 -3.88 -4.55
CA THR A 371 -19.26 -5.00 -3.90
C THR A 371 -18.82 -5.15 -2.44
N THR A 372 -19.62 -5.88 -1.66
CA THR A 372 -19.36 -6.10 -0.24
C THR A 372 -18.26 -7.13 0.03
N ASN A 373 -17.85 -7.91 -0.98
CA ASN A 373 -16.99 -9.09 -0.85
C ASN A 373 -17.52 -10.11 0.18
N LYS A 374 -18.84 -10.08 0.44
CA LYS A 374 -19.57 -11.08 1.23
C LYS A 374 -20.25 -12.03 0.27
N LEU A 375 -19.47 -12.99 -0.21
CA LEU A 375 -19.92 -13.96 -1.19
C LEU A 375 -21.05 -14.82 -0.61
N THR A 376 -22.02 -15.18 -1.44
CA THR A 376 -23.15 -16.03 -1.07
C THR A 376 -23.38 -17.10 -2.13
N ILE A 377 -23.80 -18.29 -1.73
CA ILE A 377 -24.20 -19.36 -2.65
C ILE A 377 -25.70 -19.57 -2.53
N ASP A 378 -26.39 -19.51 -3.67
CA ASP A 378 -27.79 -19.91 -3.76
C ASP A 378 -27.86 -21.42 -3.99
N LYS A 379 -28.39 -22.16 -3.02
CA LYS A 379 -28.51 -23.62 -3.08
C LYS A 379 -29.45 -24.08 -4.20
N SER A 380 -30.40 -23.24 -4.62
CA SER A 380 -31.39 -23.58 -5.65
C SER A 380 -30.82 -23.60 -7.06
N THR A 381 -29.67 -22.95 -7.27
CA THR A 381 -29.03 -22.80 -8.58
C THR A 381 -27.86 -23.76 -8.81
N ILE A 382 -27.51 -24.59 -7.81
CA ILE A 382 -26.43 -25.58 -7.92
C ILE A 382 -26.76 -26.58 -9.02
N LYS A 383 -25.79 -26.82 -9.92
CA LYS A 383 -25.89 -27.84 -10.97
C LYS A 383 -25.05 -29.05 -10.57
N THR A 384 -25.55 -30.26 -10.84
CA THR A 384 -24.84 -31.52 -10.56
C THR A 384 -24.59 -32.28 -11.86
N TYR A 385 -23.44 -32.94 -11.95
CA TYR A 385 -23.00 -33.72 -13.13
C TYR A 385 -22.71 -35.20 -12.78
N SER A 386 -23.14 -35.62 -11.60
CA SER A 386 -22.99 -36.96 -11.04
C SER A 386 -24.22 -37.31 -10.22
N ASP A 387 -24.27 -38.53 -9.67
CA ASP A 387 -25.36 -39.00 -8.81
C ASP A 387 -25.40 -38.32 -7.42
N VAL A 388 -24.49 -37.38 -7.16
CA VAL A 388 -24.36 -36.62 -5.91
C VAL A 388 -25.39 -35.48 -5.88
N GLY A 389 -26.12 -35.35 -4.77
CA GLY A 389 -27.13 -34.30 -4.58
C GLY A 389 -26.52 -32.90 -4.37
N PRO A 390 -27.29 -31.81 -4.59
CA PRO A 390 -26.79 -30.44 -4.45
C PRO A 390 -26.22 -30.10 -3.06
N GLU A 391 -26.83 -30.64 -1.99
CA GLU A 391 -26.35 -30.44 -0.61
C GLU A 391 -24.98 -31.10 -0.40
N ASP A 392 -24.80 -32.32 -0.92
CA ASP A 392 -23.55 -33.06 -0.82
C ASP A 392 -22.42 -32.41 -1.61
N VAL A 393 -22.73 -31.78 -2.76
CA VAL A 393 -21.75 -30.95 -3.51
C VAL A 393 -21.22 -29.81 -2.64
N CYS A 394 -22.10 -29.12 -1.91
CA CYS A 394 -21.67 -28.07 -0.97
C CYS A 394 -20.81 -28.63 0.16
N VAL A 395 -21.14 -29.81 0.70
CA VAL A 395 -20.35 -30.47 1.74
C VAL A 395 -18.97 -30.84 1.21
N LEU A 396 -18.86 -31.46 0.04
CA LEU A 396 -17.58 -31.78 -0.59
C LEU A 396 -16.75 -30.51 -0.87
N ALA A 397 -17.38 -29.45 -1.37
CA ALA A 397 -16.71 -28.16 -1.53
C ALA A 397 -16.21 -27.59 -0.19
N SER A 398 -16.97 -27.78 0.89
CA SER A 398 -16.57 -27.33 2.23
C SER A 398 -15.37 -28.11 2.76
N TYR A 399 -15.22 -29.38 2.39
CA TYR A 399 -14.03 -30.17 2.74
C TYR A 399 -12.78 -29.56 2.09
N ALA A 400 -12.88 -29.16 0.82
CA ALA A 400 -11.81 -28.47 0.09
C ALA A 400 -11.65 -26.98 0.47
N SER A 401 -12.28 -26.54 1.57
CA SER A 401 -12.16 -25.19 2.12
C SER A 401 -11.38 -25.22 3.44
N ARG A 402 -10.64 -24.15 3.73
CA ARG A 402 -10.08 -23.94 5.08
C ARG A 402 -11.20 -23.60 6.06
N ILE A 403 -11.04 -23.99 7.32
CA ILE A 403 -11.97 -23.62 8.41
C ILE A 403 -11.39 -22.44 9.20
N GLU A 404 -10.09 -22.48 9.42
CA GLU A 404 -9.35 -21.42 10.08
C GLU A 404 -8.80 -20.49 9.00
N ASN A 405 -8.87 -19.18 9.26
CA ASN A 405 -8.26 -18.18 8.40
C ASN A 405 -8.75 -18.24 6.93
N GLN A 406 -10.06 -18.12 6.77
CA GLN A 406 -10.78 -18.34 5.52
C GLN A 406 -10.61 -17.18 4.55
N ASP A 407 -10.42 -17.49 3.26
CA ASP A 407 -10.67 -16.51 2.19
C ASP A 407 -12.19 -16.29 2.01
N ALA A 408 -12.58 -15.29 1.22
CA ALA A 408 -13.99 -14.95 1.05
C ALA A 408 -14.83 -16.09 0.40
N ILE A 409 -14.21 -16.95 -0.41
CA ILE A 409 -14.87 -18.09 -1.08
C ILE A 409 -15.02 -19.24 -0.09
N ASP A 410 -13.95 -19.59 0.64
CA ASP A 410 -13.93 -20.58 1.70
C ASP A 410 -14.95 -20.24 2.78
N ALA A 411 -14.99 -18.98 3.22
CA ALA A 411 -15.97 -18.50 4.19
C ALA A 411 -17.40 -18.62 3.68
N CYS A 412 -17.63 -18.36 2.40
CA CYS A 412 -18.94 -18.52 1.78
C CYS A 412 -19.37 -19.99 1.70
N VAL A 413 -18.47 -20.88 1.25
CA VAL A 413 -18.76 -22.32 1.14
C VAL A 413 -19.01 -22.92 2.52
N VAL A 414 -18.13 -22.67 3.48
CA VAL A 414 -18.27 -23.15 4.87
C VAL A 414 -19.50 -22.53 5.54
N GLY A 415 -19.77 -21.24 5.32
CA GLY A 415 -20.96 -20.56 5.85
C GLY A 415 -22.27 -21.10 5.30
N THR A 416 -22.28 -21.63 4.07
CA THR A 416 -23.48 -22.21 3.43
C THR A 416 -23.88 -23.56 4.03
N VAL A 417 -22.92 -24.36 4.51
CA VAL A 417 -23.17 -25.67 5.16
C VAL A 417 -23.14 -25.62 6.69
N GLY A 418 -22.45 -24.65 7.27
CA GLY A 418 -22.16 -24.55 8.70
C GLY A 418 -20.82 -25.19 9.08
N ALA A 419 -20.09 -24.54 10.00
CA ALA A 419 -18.74 -24.96 10.41
C ALA A 419 -18.70 -26.38 11.00
N ASP A 420 -19.75 -26.80 11.70
CA ASP A 420 -19.84 -28.14 12.33
C ASP A 420 -19.99 -29.29 11.32
N VAL A 421 -20.37 -28.99 10.08
CA VAL A 421 -20.56 -29.98 9.01
C VAL A 421 -19.32 -30.07 8.13
N ALA A 422 -18.58 -28.97 7.99
CA ALA A 422 -17.45 -28.84 7.06
C ALA A 422 -16.26 -29.79 7.30
N ARG A 423 -16.21 -30.53 8.42
CA ARG A 423 -15.23 -31.62 8.65
C ARG A 423 -15.85 -32.86 9.30
N ARG A 424 -17.17 -32.95 9.33
CA ARG A 424 -17.82 -34.05 10.05
C ARG A 424 -17.53 -35.37 9.34
N GLY A 425 -17.01 -36.35 10.08
CA GLY A 425 -16.79 -37.69 9.54
C GLY A 425 -15.55 -37.83 8.65
N ILE A 426 -14.67 -36.83 8.57
CA ILE A 426 -13.42 -36.93 7.82
C ILE A 426 -12.19 -36.68 8.68
N LYS A 427 -11.11 -37.42 8.41
CA LYS A 427 -9.79 -37.17 8.97
C LYS A 427 -8.91 -36.52 7.89
N LEU A 428 -8.48 -35.28 8.12
CA LEU A 428 -7.58 -34.57 7.22
C LEU A 428 -6.22 -35.28 7.15
N VAL A 429 -5.71 -35.47 5.92
CA VAL A 429 -4.37 -36.02 5.66
C VAL A 429 -3.46 -34.95 5.08
N ASP A 430 -3.92 -34.27 4.02
CA ASP A 430 -3.18 -33.20 3.35
C ASP A 430 -4.15 -32.13 2.82
N PHE A 431 -3.71 -30.87 2.77
CA PHE A 431 -4.47 -29.76 2.23
C PHE A 431 -3.59 -28.83 1.42
N LYS A 432 -3.89 -28.70 0.13
CA LYS A 432 -3.21 -27.75 -0.76
C LYS A 432 -4.07 -26.49 -0.89
N PRO A 433 -3.58 -25.33 -0.40
CA PRO A 433 -4.30 -24.08 -0.48
C PRO A 433 -4.40 -23.56 -1.91
N PHE A 434 -5.16 -22.47 -2.07
CA PHE A 434 -5.39 -21.86 -3.37
C PHE A 434 -4.07 -21.34 -3.95
N ASP A 435 -3.74 -21.81 -5.14
CA ASP A 435 -2.62 -21.31 -5.92
C ASP A 435 -3.16 -20.59 -7.18
N PRO A 436 -2.82 -19.32 -7.45
CA PRO A 436 -3.26 -18.59 -8.65
C PRO A 436 -2.83 -19.19 -10.00
N VAL A 437 -1.81 -20.06 -10.04
CA VAL A 437 -1.39 -20.75 -11.26
C VAL A 437 -2.32 -21.91 -11.57
N SER A 438 -2.53 -22.81 -10.60
CA SER A 438 -3.45 -23.95 -10.71
C SER A 438 -4.93 -23.56 -10.58
N LYS A 439 -5.22 -22.43 -9.94
CA LYS A 439 -6.54 -21.83 -9.69
C LYS A 439 -7.54 -22.78 -9.00
N ARG A 440 -7.04 -23.58 -8.07
CA ARG A 440 -7.83 -24.57 -7.31
C ARG A 440 -7.30 -24.75 -5.89
N THR A 441 -8.16 -25.26 -5.01
CA THR A 441 -7.78 -25.85 -3.73
C THR A 441 -8.01 -27.36 -3.78
N GLU A 442 -7.29 -28.11 -2.95
CA GLU A 442 -7.38 -29.57 -2.92
C GLU A 442 -7.23 -30.05 -1.48
N ILE A 443 -8.02 -31.05 -1.12
CA ILE A 443 -7.93 -31.75 0.16
C ILE A 443 -7.82 -33.25 -0.10
N THR A 444 -6.93 -33.89 0.65
CA THR A 444 -6.87 -35.35 0.79
C THR A 444 -7.33 -35.70 2.20
N TYR A 445 -8.32 -36.58 2.31
CA TYR A 445 -8.90 -37.00 3.59
C TYR A 445 -9.22 -38.49 3.61
N ILE A 446 -9.35 -39.04 4.82
CA ILE A 446 -9.87 -40.39 5.04
C ILE A 446 -11.30 -40.26 5.56
N ASP A 447 -12.24 -40.90 4.88
CA ASP A 447 -13.62 -41.03 5.33
C ASP A 447 -13.65 -41.97 6.54
N ILE A 448 -14.15 -41.49 7.68
CA ILE A 448 -14.15 -42.26 8.94
C ILE A 448 -15.14 -43.43 8.87
N ALA A 449 -16.20 -43.31 8.06
CA ALA A 449 -17.22 -44.35 7.95
C ALA A 449 -16.76 -45.52 7.06
N THR A 450 -16.08 -45.23 5.95
CA THR A 450 -15.62 -46.27 5.01
C THR A 450 -14.16 -46.67 5.21
N GLY A 451 -13.35 -45.81 5.84
CA GLY A 451 -11.91 -45.97 5.95
C GLY A 451 -11.16 -45.70 4.64
N GLU A 452 -11.86 -45.26 3.59
CA GLU A 452 -11.28 -45.01 2.27
C GLU A 452 -10.66 -43.61 2.21
N MET A 453 -9.54 -43.50 1.50
CA MET A 453 -8.90 -42.22 1.21
C MET A 453 -9.52 -41.61 -0.05
N ARG A 454 -9.94 -40.36 0.06
CA ARG A 454 -10.53 -39.60 -1.04
C ARG A 454 -9.86 -38.24 -1.18
N ARG A 455 -9.92 -37.70 -2.38
CA ARG A 455 -9.41 -36.36 -2.70
C ARG A 455 -10.51 -35.53 -3.33
N VAL A 456 -10.68 -34.31 -2.86
CA VAL A 456 -11.67 -33.36 -3.39
C VAL A 456 -10.94 -32.08 -3.77
N THR A 457 -11.32 -31.52 -4.91
CA THR A 457 -10.77 -30.25 -5.40
C THR A 457 -11.91 -29.33 -5.83
N LYS A 458 -11.71 -28.03 -5.62
CA LYS A 458 -12.60 -26.98 -6.10
C LYS A 458 -11.78 -25.88 -6.75
N GLY A 459 -12.32 -25.25 -7.80
CA GLY A 459 -11.57 -24.22 -8.51
C GLY A 459 -12.23 -23.70 -9.77
N MET A 460 -11.42 -23.02 -10.58
CA MET A 460 -11.85 -22.50 -11.88
C MET A 460 -12.31 -23.64 -12.80
N THR A 461 -13.47 -23.47 -13.42
CA THR A 461 -14.18 -24.50 -14.20
C THR A 461 -13.30 -25.18 -15.25
N GLY A 462 -12.59 -24.42 -16.08
CA GLY A 462 -11.69 -24.98 -17.10
C GLY A 462 -10.55 -25.82 -16.50
N LYS A 463 -9.95 -25.38 -15.38
CA LYS A 463 -8.87 -26.11 -14.70
C LYS A 463 -9.35 -27.41 -14.07
N ILE A 464 -10.55 -27.40 -13.49
CA ILE A 464 -11.16 -28.59 -12.93
C ILE A 464 -11.53 -29.57 -14.05
N MET A 465 -12.06 -29.08 -15.18
CA MET A 465 -12.40 -29.91 -16.34
C MET A 465 -11.18 -30.55 -17.03
N ASP A 466 -10.03 -29.87 -17.01
CA ASP A 466 -8.76 -30.43 -17.50
C ASP A 466 -8.30 -31.63 -16.66
N LEU A 467 -8.62 -31.65 -15.36
CA LEU A 467 -8.26 -32.71 -14.42
C LEU A 467 -9.23 -33.89 -14.44
N CYS A 468 -10.48 -33.64 -14.82
CA CYS A 468 -11.50 -34.68 -14.84
C CYS A 468 -11.20 -35.70 -15.93
N THR A 469 -11.08 -36.98 -15.55
CA THR A 469 -10.87 -38.09 -16.48
C THR A 469 -11.96 -39.15 -16.38
N TYR A 470 -12.62 -39.28 -15.23
CA TYR A 470 -13.54 -40.38 -14.95
C TYR A 470 -14.87 -40.27 -15.70
N ASN A 471 -15.54 -39.11 -15.65
CA ASN A 471 -16.79 -38.84 -16.36
C ASN A 471 -16.61 -37.84 -17.51
N LYS A 472 -15.38 -37.64 -18.01
CA LYS A 472 -15.13 -36.67 -19.08
C LYS A 472 -15.74 -37.17 -20.38
N THR A 473 -16.80 -36.50 -20.80
CA THR A 473 -17.45 -36.67 -22.10
C THR A 473 -17.67 -35.31 -22.74
N ASP A 474 -17.64 -35.25 -24.07
CA ASP A 474 -17.88 -34.00 -24.82
C ASP A 474 -19.23 -33.36 -24.49
N GLU A 475 -20.21 -34.15 -24.04
CA GLU A 475 -21.52 -33.67 -23.64
C GLU A 475 -21.48 -32.96 -22.28
N ILE A 476 -20.80 -33.54 -21.28
CA ILE A 476 -20.63 -32.90 -19.96
C ILE A 476 -19.80 -31.62 -20.08
N GLU A 477 -18.77 -31.61 -20.93
CA GLU A 477 -17.97 -30.42 -21.19
C GLU A 477 -18.82 -29.29 -21.78
N ARG A 478 -19.60 -29.59 -22.82
CA ARG A 478 -20.53 -28.63 -23.43
C ARG A 478 -21.62 -28.16 -22.46
N GLN A 479 -22.14 -29.06 -21.63
CA GLN A 479 -23.13 -28.71 -20.62
C GLN A 479 -22.55 -27.79 -19.54
N LEU A 480 -21.35 -28.08 -19.05
CA LEU A 480 -20.63 -27.24 -18.09
C LEU A 480 -20.39 -25.84 -18.66
N GLU A 481 -19.92 -25.73 -19.91
CA GLU A 481 -19.74 -24.43 -20.58
C GLU A 481 -21.05 -23.64 -20.68
N ALA A 482 -22.15 -24.31 -21.05
CA ALA A 482 -23.47 -23.68 -21.15
C ALA A 482 -23.97 -23.17 -19.79
N ASP A 483 -23.81 -23.95 -18.72
CA ASP A 483 -24.20 -23.57 -17.36
C ASP A 483 -23.33 -22.41 -16.83
N VAL A 484 -22.02 -22.41 -17.13
CA VAL A 484 -21.11 -21.30 -16.79
C VAL A 484 -21.52 -20.01 -17.50
N GLU A 485 -21.90 -20.09 -18.77
CA GLU A 485 -22.39 -18.93 -19.50
C GLU A 485 -23.76 -18.44 -18.97
N GLU A 486 -24.64 -19.34 -18.56
CA GLU A 486 -25.90 -19.01 -17.89
C GLU A 486 -25.64 -18.23 -16.59
N PHE A 487 -24.73 -18.72 -15.74
CA PHE A 487 -24.33 -18.06 -14.51
C PHE A 487 -23.71 -16.69 -14.78
N ALA A 488 -22.81 -16.60 -15.77
CA ALA A 488 -22.18 -15.34 -16.14
C ALA A 488 -23.20 -14.29 -16.63
N ARG A 489 -24.21 -14.71 -17.41
CA ARG A 489 -25.34 -13.85 -17.83
C ARG A 489 -26.19 -13.37 -16.67
N ARG A 490 -26.28 -14.14 -15.58
CA ARG A 490 -26.96 -13.77 -14.33
C ARG A 490 -26.06 -12.99 -13.36
N GLY A 491 -24.80 -12.74 -13.71
CA GLY A 491 -23.82 -12.05 -12.86
C GLY A 491 -23.29 -12.91 -11.72
N LEU A 492 -23.38 -14.23 -11.85
CA LEU A 492 -22.91 -15.22 -10.87
C LEU A 492 -21.53 -15.74 -11.30
N ARG A 493 -20.62 -15.87 -10.33
CA ARG A 493 -19.34 -16.56 -10.53
C ARG A 493 -19.57 -18.06 -10.42
N ALA A 494 -18.90 -18.84 -11.26
CA ALA A 494 -19.01 -20.29 -11.27
C ALA A 494 -17.78 -20.93 -10.61
N LEU A 495 -18.00 -21.89 -9.70
CA LEU A 495 -16.94 -22.65 -9.03
C LEU A 495 -17.22 -24.15 -9.20
N ALA A 496 -16.33 -24.86 -9.90
CA ALA A 496 -16.49 -26.29 -10.13
C ALA A 496 -15.90 -27.10 -8.96
N VAL A 497 -16.52 -28.25 -8.68
CA VAL A 497 -16.12 -29.20 -7.66
C VAL A 497 -15.93 -30.56 -8.31
N ALA A 498 -14.81 -31.21 -8.03
CA ALA A 498 -14.51 -32.57 -8.48
C ALA A 498 -13.97 -33.41 -7.34
N TYR A 499 -14.13 -34.73 -7.45
CA TYR A 499 -13.60 -35.69 -6.47
C TYR A 499 -12.96 -36.88 -7.17
N GLU A 500 -12.04 -37.54 -6.48
CA GLU A 500 -11.50 -38.85 -6.87
C GLU A 500 -11.28 -39.72 -5.62
N ASP A 501 -11.27 -41.03 -5.83
CA ASP A 501 -10.82 -41.98 -4.81
C ASP A 501 -9.30 -42.17 -4.94
N VAL A 502 -8.61 -42.42 -3.82
CA VAL A 502 -7.15 -42.64 -3.76
C VAL A 502 -6.88 -44.05 -3.23
N PRO A 503 -6.89 -45.09 -4.10
CA PRO A 503 -6.81 -46.49 -3.68
C PRO A 503 -5.46 -46.86 -3.08
N SER A 504 -4.40 -46.10 -3.36
CA SER A 504 -3.05 -46.33 -2.85
C SER A 504 -2.94 -46.13 -1.34
N GLY A 505 -3.86 -45.37 -0.72
CA GLY A 505 -3.78 -44.98 0.69
C GLY A 505 -2.61 -44.04 1.00
N ASP A 506 -1.94 -43.51 -0.02
CA ASP A 506 -0.83 -42.56 0.08
C ASP A 506 -1.29 -41.19 -0.44
N ALA A 507 -1.02 -40.13 0.33
CA ALA A 507 -1.50 -38.78 0.06
C ALA A 507 -0.97 -38.19 -1.26
N GLU A 508 0.25 -38.58 -1.66
CA GLU A 508 0.85 -38.19 -2.94
C GLU A 508 0.65 -39.24 -4.04
N GLY A 509 -0.02 -40.35 -3.73
CA GLY A 509 -0.27 -41.41 -4.68
C GLY A 509 -1.22 -41.01 -5.83
N PRO A 510 -1.17 -41.74 -6.95
CA PRO A 510 -2.08 -41.53 -8.07
C PRO A 510 -3.51 -41.89 -7.66
N GLY A 511 -4.46 -40.98 -7.94
CA GLY A 511 -5.89 -41.22 -7.74
C GLY A 511 -6.52 -42.01 -8.91
N SER A 512 -7.79 -42.39 -8.74
CA SER A 512 -8.58 -43.07 -9.78
C SER A 512 -8.95 -42.15 -10.96
N GLY A 513 -8.66 -40.86 -10.86
CA GLY A 513 -9.03 -39.83 -11.82
C GLY A 513 -10.22 -39.02 -11.32
N PHE A 514 -10.15 -37.69 -11.47
CA PHE A 514 -11.20 -36.80 -11.00
C PHE A 514 -12.50 -36.98 -11.80
N GLN A 515 -13.60 -36.97 -11.07
CA GLN A 515 -14.96 -36.90 -11.57
C GLN A 515 -15.54 -35.52 -11.26
N LEU A 516 -16.11 -34.85 -12.27
CA LEU A 516 -16.83 -33.60 -12.08
C LEU A 516 -18.13 -33.86 -11.31
N ILE A 517 -18.28 -33.24 -10.14
CA ILE A 517 -19.43 -33.44 -9.24
C ILE A 517 -20.52 -32.41 -9.49
N GLY A 518 -20.15 -31.13 -9.49
CA GLY A 518 -21.12 -30.05 -9.58
C GLY A 518 -20.50 -28.67 -9.75
N LEU A 519 -21.39 -27.70 -9.99
CA LEU A 519 -21.09 -26.30 -10.21
C LEU A 519 -21.82 -25.45 -9.19
N LEU A 520 -21.07 -24.72 -8.39
CA LEU A 520 -21.58 -23.75 -7.43
C LEU A 520 -21.67 -22.37 -8.06
N SER A 521 -22.81 -21.71 -7.87
CA SER A 521 -23.01 -20.32 -8.23
C SER A 521 -22.71 -19.41 -7.04
N ILE A 522 -21.71 -18.56 -7.17
CA ILE A 522 -21.30 -17.60 -6.15
C ILE A 522 -21.75 -16.21 -6.58
N PHE A 523 -22.52 -15.55 -5.72
CA PHE A 523 -22.96 -14.17 -5.92
C PHE A 523 -22.20 -13.23 -4.98
N ASP A 524 -21.71 -12.12 -5.55
CA ASP A 524 -21.08 -11.03 -4.81
C ASP A 524 -22.02 -9.79 -4.87
N PRO A 525 -22.80 -9.53 -3.82
CA PRO A 525 -23.78 -8.45 -3.87
C PRO A 525 -23.09 -7.06 -3.90
N PRO A 526 -23.61 -6.12 -4.71
CA PRO A 526 -23.19 -4.73 -4.64
C PRO A 526 -23.49 -4.17 -3.24
N ARG A 527 -22.75 -3.15 -2.81
CA ARG A 527 -23.12 -2.42 -1.59
C ARG A 527 -24.41 -1.65 -1.82
N ASP A 528 -25.17 -1.46 -0.75
CA ASP A 528 -26.48 -0.80 -0.80
C ASP A 528 -26.38 0.66 -1.29
N ASP A 529 -25.23 1.32 -1.04
CA ASP A 529 -24.92 2.69 -1.40
C ASP A 529 -24.18 2.84 -2.74
N THR A 530 -23.67 1.75 -3.34
CA THR A 530 -22.81 1.81 -4.54
C THR A 530 -23.52 2.50 -5.70
N LYS A 531 -24.79 2.14 -5.96
CA LYS A 531 -25.53 2.70 -7.10
C LYS A 531 -25.75 4.20 -6.94
N GLN A 532 -26.20 4.62 -5.76
CA GLN A 532 -26.41 6.04 -5.45
C GLN A 532 -25.09 6.82 -5.55
N THR A 533 -23.99 6.26 -5.04
CA THR A 533 -22.66 6.88 -5.10
C THR A 533 -22.19 7.09 -6.55
N ILE A 534 -22.47 6.13 -7.44
CA ILE A 534 -22.16 6.27 -8.87
C ILE A 534 -23.01 7.37 -9.50
N ASP A 535 -24.31 7.40 -9.22
CA ASP A 535 -25.22 8.42 -9.74
C ASP A 535 -24.81 9.83 -9.27
N ASP A 536 -24.46 9.97 -7.99
CA ASP A 536 -23.97 11.22 -7.40
C ASP A 536 -22.64 11.65 -8.04
N ALA A 537 -21.68 10.73 -8.19
CA ALA A 537 -20.40 11.00 -8.85
C ALA A 537 -20.59 11.47 -10.31
N VAL A 538 -21.47 10.82 -11.06
CA VAL A 538 -21.80 11.21 -12.43
C VAL A 538 -22.48 12.58 -12.46
N SER A 539 -23.34 12.89 -11.50
CA SER A 539 -23.98 14.21 -11.37
C SER A 539 -22.98 15.34 -11.10
N LEU A 540 -21.88 15.02 -10.40
CA LEU A 540 -20.74 15.93 -10.16
C LEU A 540 -19.78 16.04 -11.36
N GLY A 541 -20.07 15.36 -12.47
CA GLY A 541 -19.27 15.39 -13.70
C GLY A 541 -18.12 14.37 -13.74
N LEU A 542 -18.05 13.44 -12.78
CA LEU A 542 -17.05 12.37 -12.77
C LEU A 542 -17.46 11.25 -13.72
N LYS A 543 -16.51 10.76 -14.53
CA LYS A 543 -16.71 9.54 -15.32
C LYS A 543 -16.26 8.33 -14.50
N VAL A 544 -17.22 7.56 -13.99
CA VAL A 544 -16.92 6.32 -13.25
C VAL A 544 -16.64 5.17 -14.22
N LYS A 545 -15.56 4.43 -13.98
CA LYS A 545 -15.15 3.26 -14.77
C LYS A 545 -14.88 2.09 -13.86
N MET A 546 -15.50 0.94 -14.15
CA MET A 546 -15.20 -0.32 -13.46
C MET A 546 -13.94 -0.95 -14.06
N VAL A 547 -13.02 -1.37 -13.19
CA VAL A 547 -11.87 -2.21 -13.54
C VAL A 547 -12.03 -3.52 -12.77
N THR A 548 -11.95 -4.67 -13.43
CA THR A 548 -12.12 -5.97 -12.75
C THR A 548 -11.38 -7.10 -13.46
N GLY A 549 -10.96 -8.10 -12.69
CA GLY A 549 -10.45 -9.38 -13.21
C GLY A 549 -11.55 -10.39 -13.57
N ASP A 550 -12.83 -10.07 -13.34
CA ASP A 550 -13.94 -10.97 -13.69
C ASP A 550 -14.12 -11.11 -15.21
N GLN A 551 -14.82 -12.16 -15.62
CA GLN A 551 -15.22 -12.33 -17.01
C GLN A 551 -16.10 -11.16 -17.46
N LEU A 552 -15.95 -10.78 -18.74
CA LEU A 552 -16.63 -9.62 -19.31
C LEU A 552 -18.16 -9.67 -19.15
N ALA A 553 -18.76 -10.85 -19.24
CA ALA A 553 -20.20 -11.02 -19.05
C ALA A 553 -20.67 -10.64 -17.64
N ILE A 554 -19.94 -11.07 -16.61
CA ILE A 554 -20.21 -10.74 -15.20
C ILE A 554 -20.02 -9.24 -14.96
N ALA A 555 -18.96 -8.66 -15.52
CA ALA A 555 -18.69 -7.23 -15.41
C ALA A 555 -19.81 -6.39 -16.04
N LYS A 556 -20.28 -6.76 -17.25
CA LYS A 556 -21.39 -6.09 -17.93
C LYS A 556 -22.70 -6.19 -17.17
N GLU A 557 -23.03 -7.37 -16.63
CA GLU A 557 -24.26 -7.55 -15.85
C GLU A 557 -24.20 -6.76 -14.54
N THR A 558 -23.06 -6.78 -13.85
CA THR A 558 -22.84 -5.94 -12.65
C THR A 558 -22.94 -4.45 -13.01
N GLY A 559 -22.32 -4.03 -14.12
CA GLY A 559 -22.39 -2.66 -14.63
C GLY A 559 -23.81 -2.22 -14.97
N ARG A 560 -24.61 -3.11 -15.57
CA ARG A 560 -26.04 -2.85 -15.85
C ARG A 560 -26.84 -2.63 -14.56
N ARG A 561 -26.63 -3.47 -13.54
CA ARG A 561 -27.31 -3.32 -12.24
C ARG A 561 -26.91 -2.03 -11.52
N LEU A 562 -25.64 -1.65 -11.62
CA LEU A 562 -25.08 -0.44 -11.01
C LEU A 562 -25.27 0.84 -11.82
N GLY A 563 -25.85 0.78 -13.03
CA GLY A 563 -26.06 1.97 -13.87
C GLY A 563 -24.83 2.45 -14.64
N LEU A 564 -23.72 1.69 -14.66
CA LEU A 564 -22.48 2.03 -15.39
C LEU A 564 -22.57 1.76 -16.91
N GLY A 565 -23.60 1.05 -17.34
CA GLY A 565 -23.79 0.60 -18.72
C GLY A 565 -23.03 -0.70 -19.05
N ASP A 566 -23.06 -1.10 -20.31
CA ASP A 566 -22.53 -2.36 -20.83
C ASP A 566 -21.32 -2.19 -21.77
N ASN A 567 -20.87 -0.94 -21.96
CA ASN A 567 -19.74 -0.60 -22.82
C ASN A 567 -18.39 -0.89 -22.13
N MET A 568 -18.14 -2.19 -21.90
CA MET A 568 -16.96 -2.74 -21.25
C MET A 568 -16.19 -3.63 -22.22
N PHE A 569 -14.87 -3.67 -22.06
CA PHE A 569 -13.94 -4.37 -22.96
C PHE A 569 -13.04 -5.32 -22.19
N ALA A 570 -12.62 -6.40 -22.84
CA ALA A 570 -11.57 -7.27 -22.31
C ALA A 570 -10.21 -6.55 -22.32
N SER A 571 -9.31 -6.92 -21.40
CA SER A 571 -8.01 -6.27 -21.23
C SER A 571 -7.13 -6.27 -22.49
N LYS A 572 -7.33 -7.21 -23.42
CA LYS A 572 -6.65 -7.27 -24.73
C LYS A 572 -6.78 -5.96 -25.53
N VAL A 573 -7.92 -5.28 -25.38
CA VAL A 573 -8.21 -3.99 -26.04
C VAL A 573 -7.25 -2.87 -25.62
N LEU A 574 -6.63 -2.95 -24.44
CA LEU A 574 -5.62 -1.96 -24.02
C LEU A 574 -4.35 -2.02 -24.88
N LYS A 575 -4.03 -3.18 -25.46
CA LYS A 575 -2.89 -3.37 -26.37
C LYS A 575 -3.26 -3.13 -27.83
N GLU A 576 -4.43 -3.61 -28.24
CA GLU A 576 -4.84 -3.66 -29.65
C GLU A 576 -5.72 -2.47 -30.09
N GLY A 577 -6.19 -1.66 -29.13
CA GLY A 577 -7.19 -0.62 -29.35
C GLY A 577 -8.62 -1.18 -29.38
N PRO A 578 -9.65 -0.33 -29.14
CA PRO A 578 -11.03 -0.78 -29.15
C PRO A 578 -11.48 -1.16 -30.56
N PRO A 579 -12.35 -2.18 -30.72
CA PRO A 579 -12.95 -2.48 -32.01
C PRO A 579 -13.71 -1.25 -32.54
N ALA A 580 -13.67 -1.04 -33.85
CA ALA A 580 -14.38 0.08 -34.49
C ALA A 580 -15.86 0.07 -34.09
N ARG A 581 -16.38 1.22 -33.62
CA ARG A 581 -17.80 1.39 -33.30
C ARG A 581 -18.63 0.99 -34.52
N LYS A 582 -19.51 0.00 -34.36
CA LYS A 582 -20.60 -0.27 -35.31
C LYS A 582 -21.75 0.68 -35.06
#